data_AF-A0A9D2L1R9-F1
#
_entry.id   AF-A0A9D2L1R9-F1
#
_cell.length_a   1.000
_cell.length_b   1.000
_cell.length_c   1.000
_cell.angle_alpha   90.00
_cell.angle_beta   90.00
_cell.angle_gamma   90.00
#
_symmetry.space_group_name_H-M   'P 1'
#
loop_
_entity.id
_entity.type
_entity.pdbx_description
1 polymer ?
#
loop_
_entity_poly.entity_id
_entity_poly.type
_entity_poly.pdbx_seq_one_letter_code
_entity_poly.pdbx_strand_id
1 'polypeptide(L)'
;MTTQTDQFATAWLMIFVYYYLDLFAESYRFQYDHKTLTVCLTMGISLAFGYLAKPSVLIGAAVLAFALLIRCIWRKDSAGAILKLLLSVIPVMGCILAPETARNLLGGVSTFDVGRDQLVGTLNPLYILVNGIKNFSFNWPSIYLYRSDRWIAAIIYRLAGLLKVEIDDSSISYTGRPFELHGAATYEPDMAVNAVIIIFFTLCFLWGIYRFRKQKNRLGKEYSMLVSFVFLFFCAVVIWEPWVSRYMVPYMTLLCPMIVYEMEDFGESAWKYGQYALPLVVFMCCVELFGLGVYHAGIAWRGGEDRFAGYFRNNSSIYPEYNEVCKYLENRNGNSLGLYLGLDSYEYPLWARLDLCMGKIRHVMVQNESSRFDKAEFVPEYIISDQTGGEEKLTFDKEEYVLVDICEDNGILWLYQRLDN
;
A
#
# COMPACT_ATOMS: atom_id res chain seq x y z
N MET A 1 -5.19 9.90 9.82
CA MET A 1 -4.96 10.14 8.37
C MET A 1 -3.48 9.96 8.13
N THR A 2 -3.06 8.85 7.55
CA THR A 2 -1.69 8.65 7.07
C THR A 2 -1.63 9.11 5.61
N THR A 3 -0.56 9.78 5.20
CA THR A 3 -0.32 10.08 3.79
C THR A 3 0.05 8.80 3.07
N GLN A 4 -0.91 8.18 2.38
CA GLN A 4 -0.66 6.95 1.64
C GLN A 4 0.17 7.23 0.38
N THR A 5 1.34 6.60 0.28
CA THR A 5 2.22 6.71 -0.90
C THR A 5 1.82 5.75 -2.02
N ASP A 6 0.79 4.93 -1.81
CA ASP A 6 0.30 3.90 -2.74
C ASP A 6 -0.11 4.49 -4.10
N GLN A 7 -0.88 5.58 -4.08
CA GLN A 7 -1.31 6.29 -5.29
C GLN A 7 -0.16 7.00 -6.00
N PHE A 8 0.80 7.53 -5.23
CA PHE A 8 2.00 8.15 -5.78
C PHE A 8 2.89 7.12 -6.48
N ALA A 9 3.11 5.96 -5.86
CA ALA A 9 3.83 4.85 -6.47
C ALA A 9 3.11 4.33 -7.74
N THR A 10 1.77 4.30 -7.71
CA THR A 10 0.93 3.93 -8.86
C THR A 10 1.15 4.87 -10.05
N ALA A 11 1.17 6.19 -9.81
CA ALA A 11 1.40 7.17 -10.85
C ALA A 11 2.75 6.95 -11.57
N TRP A 12 3.82 6.71 -10.81
CA TRP A 12 5.14 6.44 -11.39
C TRP A 12 5.18 5.13 -12.19
N LEU A 13 4.55 4.07 -11.69
CA LEU A 13 4.45 2.81 -12.44
C LEU A 13 3.65 2.99 -13.74
N MET A 14 2.58 3.77 -13.73
CA MET A 14 1.79 4.06 -14.93
C MET A 14 2.58 4.85 -15.97
N ILE A 15 3.35 5.86 -15.56
CA ILE A 15 4.24 6.61 -16.47
C ILE A 15 5.29 5.67 -17.05
N PHE A 16 5.89 4.81 -16.23
CA PHE A 16 6.82 3.79 -16.71
C PHE A 16 6.18 2.87 -17.76
N VAL A 17 4.97 2.35 -17.51
CA VAL A 17 4.28 1.44 -18.42
C VAL A 17 3.84 2.14 -19.72
N TYR A 18 3.43 3.41 -19.65
CA TYR A 18 3.10 4.19 -20.84
C TYR A 18 4.26 4.22 -21.85
N TYR A 19 5.46 4.56 -21.38
CA TYR A 19 6.66 4.57 -22.22
C TYR A 19 7.19 3.17 -22.56
N TYR A 20 7.00 2.21 -21.66
CA TYR A 20 7.33 0.80 -21.90
C TYR A 20 6.61 0.26 -23.13
N LEU A 21 5.33 0.60 -23.33
CA LEU A 21 4.54 0.12 -24.46
C LEU A 21 5.14 0.52 -25.81
N ASP A 22 5.65 1.74 -25.92
CA ASP A 22 6.35 2.22 -27.13
C ASP A 22 7.60 1.38 -27.43
N LEU A 23 8.40 1.08 -26.39
CA LEU A 23 9.62 0.28 -26.53
C LEU A 23 9.35 -1.20 -26.76
N PHE A 24 8.21 -1.71 -26.30
CA PHE A 24 7.82 -3.12 -26.39
C PHE A 24 7.23 -3.49 -27.77
N ALA A 25 6.77 -2.48 -28.53
CA ALA A 25 6.25 -2.66 -29.88
C ALA A 25 7.23 -3.43 -30.80
N GLU A 26 6.71 -4.34 -31.62
CA GLU A 26 7.53 -5.22 -32.47
C GLU A 26 8.39 -4.45 -33.49
N SER A 27 7.88 -3.32 -33.96
CA SER A 27 8.55 -2.44 -34.91
C SER A 27 9.67 -1.60 -34.28
N TYR A 28 9.68 -1.45 -32.95
CA TYR A 28 10.65 -0.61 -32.28
C TYR A 28 12.04 -1.25 -32.27
N ARG A 29 13.08 -0.43 -32.47
CA ARG A 29 14.48 -0.84 -32.48
C ARG A 29 15.29 0.10 -31.62
N PHE A 30 16.05 -0.44 -30.68
CA PHE A 30 16.90 0.37 -29.82
C PHE A 30 18.05 0.99 -30.62
N GLN A 31 18.10 2.32 -30.58
CA GLN A 31 19.18 3.13 -31.14
C GLN A 31 19.63 4.12 -30.06
N TYR A 32 20.91 4.50 -30.08
CA TYR A 32 21.41 5.56 -29.21
C TYR A 32 21.14 6.92 -29.87
N ASP A 33 19.87 7.32 -29.85
CA ASP A 33 19.40 8.62 -30.32
C ASP A 33 18.73 9.41 -29.19
N HIS A 34 18.51 10.71 -29.41
CA HIS A 34 17.92 11.58 -28.41
C HIS A 34 16.53 11.10 -27.97
N LYS A 35 15.70 10.62 -28.91
CA LYS A 35 14.32 10.21 -28.61
C LYS A 35 14.30 9.00 -27.67
N THR A 36 15.05 7.95 -28.01
CA THR A 36 15.17 6.72 -27.23
C THR A 36 15.80 7.00 -25.88
N LEU A 37 16.83 7.85 -25.84
CA LEU A 37 17.46 8.27 -24.59
C LEU A 37 16.46 8.99 -23.68
N THR A 38 15.68 9.94 -24.20
CA THR A 38 14.64 10.62 -23.42
C THR A 38 13.63 9.63 -22.84
N VAL A 39 13.12 8.68 -23.64
CA VAL A 39 12.18 7.66 -23.16
C VAL A 39 12.79 6.80 -22.06
N CYS A 40 14.02 6.30 -22.26
CA CYS A 40 14.71 5.46 -21.28
C CYS A 40 15.02 6.24 -19.98
N LEU A 41 15.39 7.52 -20.08
CA LEU A 41 15.59 8.39 -18.93
C LEU A 41 14.29 8.60 -18.15
N THR A 42 13.19 8.90 -18.83
CA THR A 42 11.89 9.04 -18.18
C THR A 42 11.48 7.76 -17.47
N MET A 43 11.65 6.60 -18.11
CA MET A 43 11.40 5.30 -17.47
C MET A 43 12.29 5.07 -16.25
N GLY A 44 13.58 5.39 -16.32
CA GLY A 44 14.51 5.28 -15.19
C GLY A 44 14.15 6.20 -14.03
N ILE A 45 13.80 7.46 -14.31
CA ILE A 45 13.33 8.43 -13.32
C ILE A 45 12.04 7.92 -12.64
N SER A 46 11.08 7.42 -13.43
CA SER A 46 9.85 6.83 -12.90
C SER A 46 10.13 5.62 -11.99
N LEU A 47 11.08 4.76 -12.33
CA LEU A 47 11.49 3.65 -11.45
C LEU A 47 12.13 4.14 -10.16
N ALA A 48 12.99 5.15 -10.23
CA ALA A 48 13.64 5.71 -9.04
C ALA A 48 12.62 6.35 -8.09
N PHE A 49 11.70 7.16 -8.59
CA PHE A 49 10.63 7.73 -7.75
C PHE A 49 9.62 6.67 -7.30
N GLY A 50 9.31 5.68 -8.15
CA GLY A 50 8.48 4.54 -7.76
C GLY A 50 9.08 3.77 -6.58
N TYR A 51 10.39 3.53 -6.60
CA TYR A 51 11.11 2.92 -5.48
C TYR A 51 11.06 3.78 -4.20
N LEU A 52 11.34 5.07 -4.31
CA LEU A 52 11.29 6.00 -3.17
C LEU A 52 9.87 6.12 -2.59
N ALA A 53 8.83 5.98 -3.42
CA ALA A 53 7.44 6.02 -2.98
C ALA A 53 7.01 4.71 -2.31
N LYS A 54 7.24 3.57 -3.00
CA LYS A 54 6.96 2.23 -2.48
C LYS A 54 7.75 1.16 -3.25
N PRO A 55 8.75 0.49 -2.63
CA PRO A 55 9.59 -0.50 -3.32
C PRO A 55 8.81 -1.67 -3.96
N SER A 56 7.60 -1.96 -3.49
CA SER A 56 6.76 -3.04 -4.02
C SER A 56 6.45 -2.91 -5.51
N VAL A 57 6.47 -1.71 -6.09
CA VAL A 57 6.27 -1.52 -7.55
C VAL A 57 7.40 -2.10 -8.40
N LEU A 58 8.58 -2.31 -7.80
CA LEU A 58 9.73 -2.87 -8.50
C LEU A 58 9.52 -4.33 -8.91
N ILE A 59 8.65 -5.08 -8.23
CA ILE A 59 8.32 -6.46 -8.61
C ILE A 59 7.72 -6.47 -10.02
N GLY A 60 6.70 -5.63 -10.26
CA GLY A 60 6.10 -5.48 -11.58
C GLY A 60 7.05 -4.92 -12.62
N ALA A 61 7.79 -3.87 -12.27
CA ALA A 61 8.78 -3.28 -13.16
C ALA A 61 9.86 -4.27 -13.59
N ALA A 62 10.33 -5.14 -12.69
CA ALA A 62 11.32 -6.16 -12.98
C ALA A 62 10.79 -7.20 -13.98
N VAL A 63 9.55 -7.68 -13.79
CA VAL A 63 8.91 -8.60 -14.73
C VAL A 63 8.74 -7.97 -16.11
N LEU A 64 8.30 -6.71 -16.18
CA LEU A 64 8.17 -5.96 -17.42
C LEU A 64 9.55 -5.76 -18.09
N ALA A 65 10.56 -5.32 -17.34
CA ALA A 65 11.92 -5.15 -17.86
C ALA A 65 12.51 -6.47 -18.40
N PHE A 66 12.25 -7.59 -17.73
CA PHE A 66 12.64 -8.91 -18.20
C PHE A 66 11.93 -9.30 -19.50
N ALA A 67 10.62 -9.04 -19.60
CA ALA A 67 9.87 -9.26 -20.84
C ALA A 67 10.39 -8.40 -22.00
N LEU A 68 10.73 -7.13 -21.74
CA LEU A 68 11.37 -6.26 -22.72
C LEU A 68 12.75 -6.75 -23.13
N LEU A 69 13.57 -7.26 -22.18
CA LEU A 69 14.86 -7.86 -22.50
C LEU A 69 14.71 -9.06 -23.44
N ILE A 70 13.77 -9.97 -23.17
CA ILE A 70 13.46 -11.10 -24.08
C ILE A 70 13.08 -10.56 -25.46
N ARG A 71 12.23 -9.53 -25.51
CA ARG A 71 11.82 -8.89 -26.77
C ARG A 71 13.01 -8.31 -27.52
N CYS A 72 13.94 -7.63 -26.84
CA CYS A 72 15.17 -7.10 -27.43
C CYS A 72 16.06 -8.20 -28.03
N ILE A 73 16.18 -9.34 -27.33
CA ILE A 73 16.96 -10.50 -27.81
C ILE A 73 16.33 -11.07 -29.08
N TRP A 74 15.01 -11.27 -29.11
CA TRP A 74 14.31 -11.77 -30.30
C TRP A 74 14.38 -10.80 -31.48
N ARG A 75 14.32 -9.51 -31.17
CA ARG A 75 14.50 -8.43 -32.14
C ARG A 75 15.95 -8.37 -32.66
N LYS A 76 16.94 -8.90 -31.93
CA LYS A 76 18.37 -8.70 -32.22
C LYS A 76 18.75 -7.21 -32.16
N ASP A 77 18.21 -6.51 -31.17
CA ASP A 77 18.57 -5.12 -30.94
C ASP A 77 20.07 -4.99 -30.59
N SER A 78 20.69 -3.87 -30.95
CA SER A 78 22.13 -3.68 -30.78
C SER A 78 22.51 -3.62 -29.29
N ALA A 79 23.25 -4.63 -28.83
CA ALA A 79 23.75 -4.69 -27.44
C ALA A 79 24.58 -3.45 -27.07
N GLY A 80 25.35 -2.91 -28.03
CA GLY A 80 26.11 -1.68 -27.83
C GLY A 80 25.22 -0.44 -27.64
N ALA A 81 24.08 -0.35 -28.33
CA ALA A 81 23.12 0.73 -28.12
C ALA A 81 22.45 0.62 -26.75
N ILE A 82 22.01 -0.59 -26.37
CA ILE A 82 21.42 -0.87 -25.06
C ILE A 82 22.40 -0.53 -23.94
N LEU A 83 23.67 -0.95 -24.05
CA LEU A 83 24.69 -0.64 -23.06
C LEU A 83 24.90 0.87 -22.90
N LYS A 84 24.98 1.63 -23.99
CA LYS A 84 25.10 3.11 -23.94
C LYS A 84 23.90 3.77 -23.26
N LEU A 85 22.69 3.26 -23.51
CA LEU A 85 21.47 3.73 -22.86
C LEU A 85 21.51 3.44 -21.35
N LEU A 86 21.87 2.22 -20.95
CA LEU A 86 22.02 1.84 -19.53
C LEU A 86 23.07 2.70 -18.82
N LEU A 87 24.23 2.93 -19.45
CA LEU A 87 25.27 3.81 -18.93
C LEU A 87 24.83 5.27 -18.80
N SER A 88 23.78 5.69 -19.52
CA SER A 88 23.20 7.03 -19.41
C SER A 88 22.11 7.10 -18.34
N VAL A 89 21.29 6.05 -18.20
CA VAL A 89 20.14 6.01 -17.29
C VAL A 89 20.54 5.70 -15.84
N ILE A 90 21.43 4.73 -15.63
CA ILE A 90 21.84 4.29 -14.29
C ILE A 90 22.42 5.44 -13.45
N PRO A 91 23.30 6.33 -13.96
CA PRO A 91 23.80 7.45 -13.18
C PRO A 91 22.68 8.42 -12.76
N VAL A 92 21.70 8.68 -13.62
CA VAL A 92 20.57 9.58 -13.29
C VAL A 92 19.70 8.97 -12.20
N MET A 93 19.38 7.67 -12.30
CA MET A 93 18.69 6.95 -11.22
C MET A 93 19.49 6.99 -9.92
N GLY A 94 20.80 6.75 -10.00
CA GLY A 94 21.71 6.81 -8.86
C GLY A 94 21.70 8.17 -8.18
N CYS A 95 21.73 9.27 -8.93
CA CYS A 95 21.65 10.63 -8.39
C CYS A 95 20.34 10.90 -7.66
N ILE A 96 19.20 10.37 -8.15
CA ILE A 96 17.90 10.53 -7.48
C ILE A 96 17.84 9.72 -6.18
N LEU A 97 18.41 8.50 -6.20
CA LEU A 97 18.41 7.61 -5.04
C LEU A 97 19.50 7.93 -4.01
N ALA A 98 20.52 8.71 -4.41
CA ALA A 98 21.70 9.00 -3.58
C ALA A 98 21.36 9.68 -2.24
N PRO A 99 20.47 10.69 -2.15
CA PRO A 99 20.15 11.33 -0.88
C PRO A 99 19.56 10.34 0.14
N GLU A 100 18.64 9.50 -0.30
CA GLU A 100 18.01 8.50 0.57
C GLU A 100 18.98 7.40 0.96
N THR A 101 19.81 6.94 0.00
CA THR A 101 20.86 5.95 0.27
C THR A 101 21.88 6.50 1.26
N ALA A 102 22.31 7.74 1.09
CA ALA A 102 23.22 8.42 2.02
C ALA A 102 22.60 8.59 3.40
N ARG A 103 21.32 8.99 3.46
CA ARG A 103 20.56 9.06 4.71
C ARG A 103 20.58 7.71 5.41
N ASN A 104 20.26 6.61 4.71
CA ASN A 104 20.25 5.26 5.26
C ASN A 104 21.62 4.77 5.72
N LEU A 105 22.70 5.09 5.00
CA LEU A 105 24.07 4.74 5.38
C LEU A 105 24.59 5.53 6.59
N LEU A 106 24.17 6.78 6.76
CA LEU A 106 24.41 7.59 7.98
C LEU A 106 23.50 7.16 9.15
N GLY A 107 22.76 6.08 8.91
CA GLY A 107 21.79 5.42 9.76
C GLY A 107 20.44 6.11 9.78
N GLY A 108 19.87 6.14 8.59
CA GLY A 108 18.48 6.44 8.36
C GLY A 108 17.58 5.34 8.91
N VAL A 109 16.30 5.68 8.92
CA VAL A 109 15.18 5.02 9.62
C VAL A 109 14.70 3.74 8.92
N SER A 110 15.30 3.35 7.79
CA SER A 110 14.92 2.14 7.06
C SER A 110 15.58 0.90 7.68
N THR A 111 14.88 0.26 8.62
CA THR A 111 15.31 -1.02 9.20
C THR A 111 15.19 -2.15 8.17
N PHE A 112 16.13 -3.08 8.19
CA PHE A 112 16.17 -4.20 7.23
C PHE A 112 14.97 -5.14 7.34
N ASP A 113 14.32 -5.16 8.50
CA ASP A 113 13.30 -6.15 8.82
C ASP A 113 11.93 -5.79 8.19
N VAL A 114 11.61 -4.51 8.03
CA VAL A 114 10.31 -4.04 7.51
C VAL A 114 10.02 -4.54 6.09
N GLY A 115 11.03 -4.70 5.24
CA GLY A 115 10.87 -5.20 3.87
C GLY A 115 10.99 -6.71 3.72
N ARG A 116 11.71 -7.38 4.63
CA ARG A 116 11.95 -8.83 4.57
C ARG A 116 10.64 -9.61 4.80
N ASP A 117 9.83 -9.12 5.72
CA ASP A 117 8.63 -9.81 6.17
C ASP A 117 7.45 -9.65 5.20
N GLN A 118 7.63 -8.97 4.06
CA GLN A 118 6.58 -8.77 3.05
C GLN A 118 6.57 -9.81 1.93
N LEU A 119 7.64 -10.61 1.79
CA LEU A 119 7.76 -11.62 0.74
C LEU A 119 7.55 -13.04 1.29
N VAL A 120 7.01 -13.93 0.45
CA VAL A 120 6.76 -15.32 0.82
C VAL A 120 8.07 -15.99 1.28
N GLY A 121 8.05 -16.54 2.49
CA GLY A 121 9.20 -17.14 3.17
C GLY A 121 9.46 -18.61 2.80
N THR A 122 8.81 -19.14 1.77
CA THR A 122 8.90 -20.55 1.37
C THR A 122 8.97 -20.74 -0.14
N LEU A 123 9.64 -21.81 -0.58
CA LEU A 123 9.68 -22.23 -1.98
C LEU A 123 8.70 -23.37 -2.29
N ASN A 124 7.89 -23.78 -1.30
CA ASN A 124 6.91 -24.84 -1.52
C ASN A 124 5.82 -24.34 -2.49
N PRO A 125 5.65 -24.97 -3.67
CA PRO A 125 4.73 -24.48 -4.69
C PRO A 125 3.26 -24.49 -4.25
N LEU A 126 2.87 -25.40 -3.35
CA LEU A 126 1.50 -25.43 -2.82
C LEU A 126 1.22 -24.26 -1.89
N TYR A 127 2.21 -23.85 -1.08
CA TYR A 127 2.11 -22.68 -0.21
C TYR A 127 2.04 -21.41 -1.04
N ILE A 128 2.90 -21.27 -2.06
CA ILE A 128 2.88 -20.13 -2.99
C ILE A 128 1.53 -20.05 -3.71
N LEU A 129 0.97 -21.18 -4.15
CA LEU A 129 -0.34 -21.23 -4.80
C LEU A 129 -1.46 -20.77 -3.84
N VAL A 130 -1.51 -21.31 -2.63
CA VAL A 130 -2.52 -20.93 -1.63
C VAL A 130 -2.39 -19.44 -1.27
N ASN A 131 -1.16 -18.94 -1.08
CA ASN A 131 -0.89 -17.52 -0.87
C ASN A 131 -1.39 -16.65 -2.04
N GLY A 132 -1.08 -17.04 -3.26
CA GLY A 132 -1.57 -16.39 -4.47
C GLY A 132 -3.09 -16.29 -4.52
N ILE A 133 -3.78 -17.36 -4.12
CA ILE A 133 -5.25 -17.40 -4.07
C ILE A 133 -5.79 -16.49 -2.94
N LYS A 134 -5.18 -16.51 -1.74
CA LYS A 134 -5.55 -15.58 -0.64
C LYS A 134 -5.50 -14.14 -1.12
N ASN A 135 -4.38 -13.74 -1.71
CA ASN A 135 -4.16 -12.39 -2.20
C ASN A 135 -5.05 -12.02 -3.38
N PHE A 136 -5.23 -12.91 -4.36
CA PHE A 136 -6.15 -12.69 -5.46
C PHE A 136 -7.59 -12.49 -4.97
N SER A 137 -8.01 -13.29 -3.99
CA SER A 137 -9.35 -13.24 -3.41
C SER A 137 -9.63 -12.01 -2.55
N PHE A 138 -8.57 -11.34 -2.07
CA PHE A 138 -8.67 -10.23 -1.13
C PHE A 138 -9.64 -9.14 -1.60
N ASN A 139 -9.60 -8.87 -2.89
CA ASN A 139 -10.36 -7.80 -3.50
C ASN A 139 -11.72 -8.26 -4.09
N TRP A 140 -12.14 -9.52 -3.90
CA TRP A 140 -13.43 -10.02 -4.41
C TRP A 140 -14.69 -9.64 -3.62
N PRO A 141 -14.66 -9.45 -2.28
CA PRO A 141 -15.87 -9.14 -1.52
C PRO A 141 -16.62 -7.96 -2.12
N SER A 142 -17.87 -8.18 -2.48
CA SER A 142 -18.67 -7.21 -3.24
C SER A 142 -20.13 -7.18 -2.78
N ILE A 143 -20.76 -6.02 -2.97
CA ILE A 143 -22.17 -5.79 -2.60
C ILE A 143 -23.15 -6.61 -3.47
N TYR A 144 -22.69 -7.13 -4.60
CA TYR A 144 -23.49 -7.92 -5.53
C TYR A 144 -23.68 -9.37 -5.07
N LEU A 145 -22.85 -9.83 -4.13
CA LEU A 145 -22.87 -11.17 -3.59
C LEU A 145 -22.97 -11.11 -2.07
N TYR A 146 -24.14 -11.52 -1.55
CA TYR A 146 -24.42 -11.50 -0.11
C TYR A 146 -23.40 -12.33 0.68
N ARG A 147 -22.75 -11.70 1.68
CA ARG A 147 -21.69 -12.30 2.52
C ARG A 147 -20.57 -12.96 1.71
N SER A 148 -20.17 -12.30 0.62
CA SER A 148 -19.11 -12.79 -0.28
C SER A 148 -17.79 -13.02 0.46
N ASP A 149 -17.42 -12.15 1.39
CA ASP A 149 -16.28 -12.31 2.30
C ASP A 149 -16.25 -13.70 2.96
N ARG A 150 -17.36 -14.14 3.55
CA ARG A 150 -17.43 -15.41 4.30
C ARG A 150 -17.34 -16.63 3.41
N TRP A 151 -18.08 -16.64 2.30
CA TRP A 151 -18.11 -17.81 1.42
C TRP A 151 -16.81 -17.95 0.63
N ILE A 152 -16.22 -16.84 0.20
CA ILE A 152 -14.91 -16.84 -0.48
C ILE A 152 -13.83 -17.32 0.50
N ALA A 153 -13.80 -16.78 1.72
CA ALA A 153 -12.86 -17.26 2.73
C ALA A 153 -13.03 -18.77 2.99
N ALA A 154 -14.28 -19.24 3.16
CA ALA A 154 -14.56 -20.65 3.35
C ALA A 154 -14.10 -21.55 2.18
N ILE A 155 -14.22 -21.08 0.93
CA ILE A 155 -13.69 -21.79 -0.25
C ILE A 155 -12.18 -21.93 -0.15
N ILE A 156 -11.48 -20.88 0.26
CA ILE A 156 -10.01 -20.87 0.35
C ILE A 156 -9.53 -21.75 1.50
N TYR A 157 -10.17 -21.70 2.67
CA TYR A 157 -9.91 -22.63 3.77
C TYR A 157 -10.08 -24.09 3.33
N ARG A 158 -11.15 -24.41 2.58
CA ARG A 158 -11.36 -25.77 2.04
C ARG A 158 -10.29 -26.17 1.02
N LEU A 159 -9.89 -25.24 0.14
CA LEU A 159 -8.85 -25.48 -0.84
C LEU A 159 -7.49 -25.72 -0.17
N ALA A 160 -7.12 -24.91 0.83
CA ALA A 160 -5.90 -25.10 1.61
C ALA A 160 -5.91 -26.46 2.34
N GLY A 161 -7.05 -26.82 2.96
CA GLY A 161 -7.23 -28.12 3.60
C GLY A 161 -7.10 -29.30 2.63
N LEU A 162 -7.66 -29.18 1.42
CA LEU A 162 -7.52 -30.20 0.36
C LEU A 162 -6.05 -30.35 -0.08
N LEU A 163 -5.33 -29.24 -0.18
CA LEU A 163 -3.91 -29.19 -0.55
C LEU A 163 -2.96 -29.49 0.61
N LYS A 164 -3.48 -29.72 1.82
CA LYS A 164 -2.72 -29.92 3.07
C LYS A 164 -1.72 -28.79 3.36
N VAL A 165 -2.15 -27.55 3.10
CA VAL A 165 -1.39 -26.34 3.41
C VAL A 165 -1.97 -25.70 4.67
N GLU A 166 -1.12 -25.38 5.64
CA GLU A 166 -1.49 -24.56 6.78
C GLU A 166 -1.66 -23.12 6.31
N ILE A 167 -2.91 -22.67 6.21
CA ILE A 167 -3.26 -21.38 5.58
C ILE A 167 -2.71 -20.17 6.34
N ASP A 168 -2.50 -20.34 7.64
CA ASP A 168 -2.02 -19.33 8.58
C ASP A 168 -0.52 -19.46 8.87
N ASP A 169 0.21 -20.29 8.12
CA ASP A 169 1.66 -20.46 8.28
C ASP A 169 2.39 -19.13 8.09
N SER A 170 3.36 -18.83 8.97
CA SER A 170 4.10 -17.56 8.97
C SER A 170 4.93 -17.31 7.70
N SER A 171 5.18 -18.33 6.88
CA SER A 171 5.83 -18.17 5.57
C SER A 171 4.91 -17.60 4.48
N ILE A 172 3.59 -17.62 4.68
CA ILE A 172 2.57 -17.11 3.73
C ILE A 172 1.51 -16.20 4.37
N SER A 173 1.64 -15.91 5.66
CA SER A 173 0.74 -15.06 6.45
C SER A 173 1.55 -14.15 7.36
N TYR A 174 1.23 -12.86 7.38
CA TYR A 174 1.92 -11.89 8.22
C TYR A 174 1.90 -12.32 9.69
N THR A 175 3.08 -12.65 10.23
CA THR A 175 3.27 -13.13 11.62
C THR A 175 2.38 -14.32 12.02
N GLY A 176 1.96 -15.13 11.04
CA GLY A 176 1.04 -16.25 11.28
C GLY A 176 -0.40 -15.85 11.61
N ARG A 177 -0.81 -14.63 11.23
CA ARG A 177 -2.16 -14.13 11.48
C ARG A 177 -3.22 -14.99 10.75
N PRO A 178 -4.37 -15.26 11.39
CA PRO A 178 -5.48 -15.96 10.75
C PRO A 178 -5.96 -15.28 9.47
N PHE A 179 -6.17 -16.06 8.42
CA PHE A 179 -6.67 -15.56 7.14
C PHE A 179 -8.10 -15.04 7.27
N GLU A 180 -8.31 -13.78 6.86
CA GLU A 180 -9.61 -13.13 6.83
C GLU A 180 -9.76 -12.27 5.57
N LEU A 181 -11.01 -11.94 5.25
CA LEU A 181 -11.36 -11.03 4.16
C LEU A 181 -12.18 -9.87 4.73
N HIS A 182 -11.93 -8.67 4.21
CA HIS A 182 -12.77 -7.52 4.55
C HIS A 182 -14.14 -7.63 3.90
N GLY A 183 -15.13 -7.03 4.55
CA GLY A 183 -16.49 -6.98 4.02
C GLY A 183 -16.57 -6.20 2.71
N ALA A 184 -17.64 -6.46 1.96
CA ALA A 184 -18.02 -5.62 0.83
C ALA A 184 -18.18 -4.15 1.27
N ALA A 185 -17.90 -3.21 0.35
CA ALA A 185 -17.99 -1.76 0.62
C ALA A 185 -17.10 -1.28 1.79
N THR A 186 -15.97 -1.95 2.02
CA THR A 186 -14.89 -1.44 2.89
C THR A 186 -14.13 -0.36 2.11
N TYR A 187 -14.21 0.89 2.58
CA TYR A 187 -13.56 2.07 1.95
C TYR A 187 -12.45 2.68 2.83
N GLU A 188 -12.13 2.04 3.95
CA GLU A 188 -11.04 2.48 4.82
C GLU A 188 -9.71 2.48 4.04
N PRO A 189 -8.89 3.55 4.13
CA PRO A 189 -7.71 3.68 3.28
C PRO A 189 -6.79 2.46 3.29
N ASP A 190 -6.61 1.80 4.44
CA ASP A 190 -5.68 0.69 4.57
C ASP A 190 -6.27 -0.68 4.15
N MET A 191 -7.60 -0.77 4.06
CA MET A 191 -8.34 -2.04 3.90
C MET A 191 -9.28 -2.03 2.69
N ALA A 192 -9.25 -0.97 1.88
CA ALA A 192 -10.20 -0.77 0.79
C ALA A 192 -10.21 -1.94 -0.21
N VAL A 193 -11.42 -2.40 -0.54
CA VAL A 193 -11.67 -3.52 -1.44
C VAL A 193 -12.05 -3.01 -2.84
N ASN A 194 -11.48 -3.59 -3.89
CA ASN A 194 -11.64 -3.15 -5.28
C ASN A 194 -12.33 -4.22 -6.15
N ALA A 195 -13.55 -4.61 -5.76
CA ALA A 195 -14.25 -5.73 -6.38
C ALA A 195 -14.56 -5.55 -7.86
N VAL A 196 -14.91 -4.34 -8.29
CA VAL A 196 -15.20 -4.05 -9.71
C VAL A 196 -14.00 -4.43 -10.58
N ILE A 197 -12.80 -4.01 -10.22
CA ILE A 197 -11.58 -4.30 -10.99
C ILE A 197 -11.35 -5.81 -11.05
N ILE A 198 -11.46 -6.54 -9.93
CA ILE A 198 -11.16 -7.96 -9.89
C ILE A 198 -12.22 -8.82 -10.60
N ILE A 199 -13.50 -8.46 -10.50
CA ILE A 199 -14.57 -9.13 -11.23
C ILE A 199 -14.33 -8.98 -12.74
N PHE A 200 -14.12 -7.75 -13.21
CA PHE A 200 -13.87 -7.51 -14.64
C PHE A 200 -12.55 -8.07 -15.10
N PHE A 201 -11.48 -8.01 -14.30
CA PHE A 201 -10.23 -8.69 -14.59
C PHE A 201 -10.45 -10.18 -14.80
N THR A 202 -11.17 -10.85 -13.90
CA THR A 202 -11.41 -12.30 -13.99
C THR A 202 -12.16 -12.65 -15.28
N LEU A 203 -13.24 -11.92 -15.58
CA LEU A 203 -14.05 -12.15 -16.77
C LEU A 203 -13.25 -11.86 -18.06
N CYS A 204 -12.53 -10.74 -18.09
CA CYS A 204 -11.71 -10.31 -19.23
C CYS A 204 -10.50 -11.23 -19.44
N PHE A 205 -9.90 -11.73 -18.36
CA PHE A 205 -8.77 -12.66 -18.44
C PHE A 205 -9.19 -14.01 -19.01
N LEU A 206 -10.33 -14.55 -18.56
CA LEU A 206 -10.90 -15.76 -19.13
C LEU A 206 -11.29 -15.58 -20.60
N TRP A 207 -11.86 -14.42 -20.94
CA TRP A 207 -12.17 -14.05 -22.32
C TRP A 207 -10.91 -13.97 -23.20
N GLY A 208 -9.88 -13.26 -22.73
CA GLY A 208 -8.60 -13.11 -23.42
C GLY A 208 -7.92 -14.45 -23.66
N ILE A 209 -7.94 -15.38 -22.69
CA ILE A 209 -7.44 -16.76 -22.88
C ILE A 209 -8.23 -17.46 -23.99
N TYR A 210 -9.57 -17.42 -23.94
CA TYR A 210 -10.43 -18.05 -24.93
C TYR A 210 -10.24 -17.50 -26.34
N ARG A 211 -10.00 -16.18 -26.46
CA ARG A 211 -9.86 -15.44 -27.73
C ARG A 211 -8.43 -15.18 -28.16
N PHE A 212 -7.43 -15.64 -27.41
CA PHE A 212 -6.02 -15.28 -27.60
C PHE A 212 -5.52 -15.42 -29.06
N ARG A 213 -5.94 -16.49 -29.74
CA ARG A 213 -5.57 -16.76 -31.15
C ARG A 213 -6.35 -15.95 -32.18
N LYS A 214 -7.49 -15.36 -31.80
CA LYS A 214 -8.42 -14.63 -32.68
C LYS A 214 -8.25 -13.12 -32.60
N GLN A 215 -7.58 -12.61 -31.57
CA GLN A 215 -7.30 -11.18 -31.37
C GLN A 215 -6.29 -10.66 -32.41
N LYS A 216 -6.68 -9.58 -33.11
CA LYS A 216 -5.89 -8.97 -34.20
C LYS A 216 -4.78 -8.05 -33.67
N ASN A 217 -5.08 -7.23 -32.66
CA ASN A 217 -4.10 -6.31 -32.09
C ASN A 217 -3.08 -7.08 -31.25
N ARG A 218 -1.91 -7.33 -31.82
CA ARG A 218 -0.85 -8.12 -31.18
C ARG A 218 -0.27 -7.44 -29.94
N LEU A 219 -0.08 -6.12 -29.97
CA LEU A 219 0.44 -5.38 -28.83
C LEU A 219 -0.55 -5.42 -27.65
N GLY A 220 -1.84 -5.21 -27.95
CA GLY A 220 -2.91 -5.28 -26.95
C GLY A 220 -2.95 -6.63 -26.23
N LYS A 221 -2.99 -7.75 -26.97
CA LYS A 221 -3.00 -9.08 -26.35
C LYS A 221 -1.71 -9.43 -25.60
N GLU A 222 -0.54 -9.03 -26.12
CA GLU A 222 0.73 -9.25 -25.43
C GLU A 222 0.77 -8.45 -24.12
N TYR A 223 0.29 -7.19 -24.13
CA TYR A 223 0.11 -6.40 -22.92
C TYR A 223 -0.86 -7.07 -21.95
N SER A 224 -2.09 -7.43 -22.38
CA SER A 224 -3.10 -8.07 -21.53
C SER A 224 -2.54 -9.28 -20.79
N MET A 225 -1.88 -10.19 -21.50
CA MET A 225 -1.31 -11.39 -20.89
C MET A 225 -0.16 -11.05 -19.94
N LEU A 226 0.69 -10.09 -20.31
CA LEU A 226 1.83 -9.69 -19.50
C LEU A 226 1.38 -9.03 -18.18
N VAL A 227 0.47 -8.05 -18.20
CA VAL A 227 -0.01 -7.43 -16.95
C VAL A 227 -0.87 -8.37 -16.11
N SER A 228 -1.61 -9.30 -16.72
CA SER A 228 -2.31 -10.36 -15.98
C SER A 228 -1.31 -11.25 -15.25
N PHE A 229 -0.23 -11.65 -15.92
CA PHE A 229 0.84 -12.42 -15.29
C PHE A 229 1.52 -11.62 -14.19
N VAL A 230 1.84 -10.34 -14.40
CA VAL A 230 2.45 -9.47 -13.39
C VAL A 230 1.59 -9.40 -12.13
N PHE A 231 0.27 -9.20 -12.27
CA PHE A 231 -0.64 -9.15 -11.12
C PHE A 231 -0.73 -10.48 -10.38
N LEU A 232 -0.92 -11.60 -11.10
CA LEU A 232 -1.00 -12.93 -10.49
C LEU A 232 0.33 -13.35 -9.83
N PHE A 233 1.45 -12.99 -10.45
CA PHE A 233 2.78 -13.20 -9.89
C PHE A 233 2.96 -12.38 -8.61
N PHE A 234 2.54 -11.09 -8.62
CA PHE A 234 2.55 -10.25 -7.44
C PHE A 234 1.74 -10.87 -6.28
N CYS A 235 0.52 -11.33 -6.56
CA CYS A 235 -0.31 -12.04 -5.57
C CYS A 235 0.39 -13.27 -4.99
N ALA A 236 1.18 -13.99 -5.79
CA ALA A 236 1.86 -15.20 -5.35
C ALA A 236 3.11 -14.93 -4.49
N VAL A 237 3.85 -13.83 -4.73
CA VAL A 237 5.15 -13.57 -4.09
C VAL A 237 5.09 -12.71 -2.83
N VAL A 238 4.05 -11.89 -2.67
CA VAL A 238 3.85 -11.07 -1.46
C VAL A 238 3.06 -11.91 -0.45
N ILE A 239 3.45 -11.94 0.82
CA ILE A 239 2.66 -12.67 1.83
C ILE A 239 1.28 -12.04 2.00
N TRP A 240 0.32 -12.81 2.46
CA TRP A 240 -0.98 -12.25 2.81
C TRP A 240 -0.90 -11.43 4.10
N GLU A 241 -1.50 -10.24 4.07
CA GLU A 241 -1.73 -9.39 5.24
C GLU A 241 -3.07 -8.63 5.12
N PRO A 242 -3.68 -8.18 6.22
CA PRO A 242 -4.99 -7.51 6.20
C PRO A 242 -5.01 -6.17 5.46
N TRP A 243 -3.86 -5.60 5.14
CA TRP A 243 -3.72 -4.34 4.40
C TRP A 243 -3.05 -4.54 3.04
N VAL A 244 -3.00 -5.79 2.53
CA VAL A 244 -2.29 -6.14 1.29
C VAL A 244 -2.83 -5.42 0.05
N SER A 245 -4.11 -5.02 0.05
CA SER A 245 -4.73 -4.27 -1.04
C SER A 245 -3.96 -3.00 -1.41
N ARG A 246 -3.34 -2.34 -0.41
CA ARG A 246 -2.51 -1.15 -0.61
C ARG A 246 -1.39 -1.37 -1.62
N TYR A 247 -0.71 -2.51 -1.54
CA TYR A 247 0.37 -2.85 -2.46
C TYR A 247 -0.15 -3.34 -3.81
N MET A 248 -1.41 -3.79 -3.88
CA MET A 248 -2.05 -4.22 -5.12
C MET A 248 -2.53 -3.03 -5.98
N VAL A 249 -2.74 -1.84 -5.41
CA VAL A 249 -3.27 -0.67 -6.15
C VAL A 249 -2.51 -0.36 -7.46
N PRO A 250 -1.17 -0.31 -7.49
CA PRO A 250 -0.43 -0.08 -8.72
C PRO A 250 -0.75 -1.13 -9.80
N TYR A 251 -0.82 -2.39 -9.38
CA TYR A 251 -1.08 -3.53 -10.26
C TYR A 251 -2.53 -3.57 -10.75
N MET A 252 -3.50 -3.29 -9.88
CA MET A 252 -4.90 -3.18 -10.25
C MET A 252 -5.13 -2.07 -11.27
N THR A 253 -4.36 -0.98 -11.19
CA THR A 253 -4.43 0.11 -12.18
C THR A 253 -3.88 -0.33 -13.54
N LEU A 254 -2.85 -1.17 -13.58
CA LEU A 254 -2.36 -1.79 -14.83
C LEU A 254 -3.40 -2.70 -15.49
N LEU A 255 -4.32 -3.28 -14.69
CA LEU A 255 -5.42 -4.09 -15.20
C LEU A 255 -6.48 -3.25 -15.92
N CYS A 256 -6.62 -1.95 -15.61
CA CYS A 256 -7.66 -1.12 -16.22
C CYS A 256 -7.55 -1.03 -17.76
N PRO A 257 -6.39 -0.71 -18.37
CA PRO A 257 -6.24 -0.77 -19.82
C PRO A 257 -6.45 -2.19 -20.40
N MET A 258 -6.07 -3.23 -19.67
CA MET A 258 -6.28 -4.62 -20.08
C MET A 258 -7.78 -4.96 -20.13
N ILE A 259 -8.54 -4.57 -19.10
CA ILE A 259 -9.99 -4.74 -19.03
C ILE A 259 -10.65 -4.03 -20.21
N VAL A 260 -10.30 -2.77 -20.47
CA VAL A 260 -10.85 -2.00 -21.60
C VAL A 260 -10.58 -2.69 -22.94
N TYR A 261 -9.35 -3.15 -23.17
CA TYR A 261 -8.98 -3.85 -24.39
C TYR A 261 -9.78 -5.15 -24.60
N GLU A 262 -9.88 -5.99 -23.57
CA GLU A 262 -10.61 -7.25 -23.66
C GLU A 262 -12.12 -7.03 -23.81
N MET A 263 -12.66 -6.00 -23.17
CA MET A 263 -14.06 -5.59 -23.34
C MET A 263 -14.36 -5.09 -24.76
N GLU A 264 -13.42 -4.39 -25.39
CA GLU A 264 -13.55 -3.98 -26.79
C GLU A 264 -13.57 -5.20 -27.72
N ASP A 265 -12.65 -6.16 -27.57
CA ASP A 265 -12.67 -7.41 -28.34
C ASP A 265 -13.97 -8.22 -28.10
N PHE A 266 -14.46 -8.24 -26.86
CA PHE A 266 -15.76 -8.84 -26.52
C PHE A 266 -16.92 -8.11 -27.24
N GLY A 267 -16.90 -6.78 -27.23
CA GLY A 267 -17.85 -5.91 -27.91
C GLY A 267 -17.97 -6.22 -29.41
N GLU A 268 -16.83 -6.29 -30.09
CA GLU A 268 -16.75 -6.60 -31.51
C GLU A 268 -17.14 -8.05 -31.84
N SER A 269 -16.78 -9.00 -30.98
CA SER A 269 -16.95 -10.44 -31.26
C SER A 269 -18.31 -10.99 -30.86
N ALA A 270 -18.92 -10.43 -29.82
CA ALA A 270 -20.18 -10.89 -29.23
C ALA A 270 -21.24 -9.78 -29.29
N TRP A 271 -21.35 -9.10 -30.43
CA TRP A 271 -22.08 -7.84 -30.62
C TRP A 271 -23.47 -7.77 -29.92
N LYS A 272 -24.24 -8.87 -29.92
CA LYS A 272 -25.56 -8.95 -29.26
C LYS A 272 -25.51 -8.63 -27.76
N TYR A 273 -24.45 -9.06 -27.08
CA TYR A 273 -24.23 -8.87 -25.65
C TYR A 273 -23.17 -7.80 -25.36
N GLY A 274 -22.25 -7.58 -26.30
CA GLY A 274 -21.14 -6.64 -26.21
C GLY A 274 -21.58 -5.21 -25.88
N GLN A 275 -22.71 -4.77 -26.43
CA GLN A 275 -23.29 -3.44 -26.16
C GLN A 275 -23.61 -3.18 -24.68
N TYR A 276 -23.79 -4.22 -23.86
CA TYR A 276 -24.11 -4.08 -22.43
C TYR A 276 -22.87 -4.08 -21.53
N ALA A 277 -21.70 -4.44 -22.04
CA ALA A 277 -20.50 -4.59 -21.24
C ALA A 277 -20.06 -3.23 -20.63
N LEU A 278 -19.95 -2.18 -21.46
CA LEU A 278 -19.56 -0.85 -20.99
C LEU A 278 -20.60 -0.23 -20.02
N PRO A 279 -21.92 -0.21 -20.34
CA PRO A 279 -22.93 0.24 -19.38
C PRO A 279 -22.88 -0.48 -18.04
N LEU A 280 -22.61 -1.79 -18.03
CA LEU A 280 -22.49 -2.57 -16.80
C LEU A 280 -21.29 -2.13 -15.94
N VAL A 281 -20.11 -1.95 -16.55
CA VAL A 281 -18.93 -1.41 -15.84
C VAL A 281 -19.25 -0.04 -15.26
N VAL A 282 -19.78 0.86 -16.07
CA VAL A 282 -20.11 2.24 -15.65
C VAL A 282 -21.11 2.21 -14.50
N PHE A 283 -22.15 1.38 -14.58
CA PHE A 283 -23.11 1.20 -13.50
C PHE A 283 -22.43 0.74 -12.21
N MET A 284 -21.59 -0.30 -12.27
CA MET A 284 -20.89 -0.81 -11.10
C MET A 284 -19.95 0.23 -10.49
N CYS A 285 -19.18 0.95 -11.31
CA CYS A 285 -18.34 2.07 -10.86
C CYS A 285 -19.15 3.19 -10.20
N CYS A 286 -20.33 3.54 -10.74
CA CYS A 286 -21.20 4.56 -10.15
C CYS A 286 -21.75 4.11 -8.78
N VAL A 287 -22.06 2.83 -8.60
CA VAL A 287 -22.53 2.30 -7.31
C VAL A 287 -21.41 2.36 -6.26
N GLU A 288 -20.18 1.96 -6.62
CA GLU A 288 -19.02 2.09 -5.72
C GLU A 288 -18.72 3.57 -5.39
N LEU A 289 -18.79 4.46 -6.39
CA LEU A 289 -18.60 5.90 -6.18
C LEU A 289 -19.65 6.49 -5.25
N PHE A 290 -20.90 6.05 -5.36
CA PHE A 290 -21.96 6.44 -4.44
C PHE A 290 -21.67 5.97 -3.02
N GLY A 291 -21.25 4.70 -2.85
CA GLY A 291 -20.86 4.15 -1.54
C GLY A 291 -19.69 4.91 -0.91
N LEU A 292 -18.67 5.25 -1.71
CA LEU A 292 -17.55 6.09 -1.30
C LEU A 292 -18.02 7.49 -0.87
N GLY A 293 -18.98 8.07 -1.60
CA GLY A 293 -19.61 9.34 -1.26
C GLY A 293 -20.33 9.28 0.10
N VAL A 294 -21.09 8.22 0.37
CA VAL A 294 -21.75 7.99 1.66
C VAL A 294 -20.72 7.84 2.79
N TYR A 295 -19.65 7.08 2.56
CA TYR A 295 -18.56 6.92 3.53
C TYR A 295 -17.92 8.26 3.92
N HIS A 296 -17.54 9.07 2.92
CA HIS A 296 -16.95 10.39 3.19
C HIS A 296 -17.93 11.39 3.77
N ALA A 297 -19.21 11.36 3.39
CA ALA A 297 -20.25 12.16 4.02
C ALA A 297 -20.36 11.85 5.52
N GLY A 298 -20.22 10.58 5.92
CA GLY A 298 -20.19 10.18 7.33
C GLY A 298 -18.97 10.71 8.10
N ILE A 299 -17.80 10.78 7.45
CA ILE A 299 -16.60 11.42 8.03
C ILE A 299 -16.84 12.92 8.19
N ALA A 300 -17.32 13.58 7.14
CA ALA A 300 -17.56 15.02 7.14
C ALA A 300 -18.61 15.43 8.18
N TRP A 301 -19.68 14.64 8.34
CA TRP A 301 -20.70 14.87 9.35
C TRP A 301 -20.12 14.83 10.77
N ARG A 302 -19.32 13.80 11.08
CA ARG A 302 -18.69 13.65 12.40
C ARG A 302 -17.62 14.72 12.66
N GLY A 303 -16.86 15.08 11.64
CA GLY A 303 -15.80 16.08 11.71
C GLY A 303 -16.29 17.54 11.62
N GLY A 304 -17.55 17.76 11.29
CA GLY A 304 -18.12 19.09 11.07
C GLY A 304 -18.29 19.91 12.37
N GLU A 305 -18.65 19.23 13.47
CA GLU A 305 -18.76 19.87 14.78
C GLU A 305 -17.41 19.90 15.53
N ASP A 306 -16.65 18.82 15.43
CA ASP A 306 -15.30 18.71 15.97
C ASP A 306 -14.38 17.97 15.00
N ARG A 307 -13.44 18.72 14.41
CA ARG A 307 -12.45 18.17 13.49
C ARG A 307 -11.61 17.08 14.16
N PHE A 308 -11.37 17.18 15.47
CA PHE A 308 -10.61 16.18 16.21
C PHE A 308 -11.34 14.84 16.26
N ALA A 309 -12.64 14.83 16.60
CA ALA A 309 -13.51 13.65 16.51
C ALA A 309 -13.55 12.99 15.12
N GLY A 310 -13.39 13.80 14.06
CA GLY A 310 -13.32 13.31 12.67
C GLY A 310 -12.19 12.30 12.42
N TYR A 311 -11.03 12.45 13.10
CA TYR A 311 -9.90 11.53 12.94
C TYR A 311 -10.17 10.12 13.47
N PHE A 312 -11.11 9.98 14.40
CA PHE A 312 -11.45 8.73 15.07
C PHE A 312 -12.72 8.10 14.49
N ARG A 313 -13.09 8.42 13.24
CA ARG A 313 -14.31 7.88 12.62
C ARG A 313 -14.30 6.34 12.58
N ASN A 314 -13.19 5.75 12.15
CA ASN A 314 -13.05 4.30 11.99
C ASN A 314 -12.66 3.59 13.29
N ASN A 315 -12.16 4.32 14.28
CA ASN A 315 -11.81 3.79 15.58
C ASN A 315 -12.35 4.70 16.69
N SER A 316 -13.67 4.72 16.86
CA SER A 316 -14.29 5.68 17.77
C SER A 316 -14.22 5.33 19.23
N SER A 317 -13.86 4.09 19.56
CA SER A 317 -13.70 3.63 20.95
C SER A 317 -12.56 4.36 21.66
N ILE A 318 -11.51 4.75 20.94
CA ILE A 318 -10.32 5.39 21.55
C ILE A 318 -10.46 6.91 21.68
N TYR A 319 -11.44 7.51 20.99
CA TYR A 319 -11.63 8.96 20.95
C TYR A 319 -11.78 9.62 22.35
N PRO A 320 -12.57 9.06 23.30
CA PRO A 320 -12.78 9.70 24.59
C PRO A 320 -11.47 9.97 25.34
N GLU A 321 -10.59 8.97 25.42
CA GLU A 321 -9.30 9.07 26.12
C GLU A 321 -8.37 10.09 25.45
N TYR A 322 -8.28 10.05 24.12
CA TYR A 322 -7.51 11.04 23.34
C TYR A 322 -8.03 12.48 23.56
N ASN A 323 -9.35 12.65 23.60
CA ASN A 323 -9.98 13.96 23.80
C ASN A 323 -9.77 14.49 25.21
N GLU A 324 -9.85 13.62 26.20
CA GLU A 324 -9.61 13.94 27.61
C GLU A 324 -8.16 14.40 27.85
N VAL A 325 -7.18 13.62 27.38
CA VAL A 325 -5.75 13.96 27.47
C VAL A 325 -5.46 15.30 26.79
N CYS A 326 -5.96 15.50 25.57
CA CYS A 326 -5.74 16.75 24.83
C CYS A 326 -6.37 17.97 25.52
N LYS A 327 -7.62 17.84 26.01
CA LYS A 327 -8.30 18.93 26.74
C LYS A 327 -7.59 19.31 28.03
N TYR A 328 -7.00 18.34 28.73
CA TYR A 328 -6.21 18.62 29.93
C TYR A 328 -4.97 19.45 29.62
N LEU A 329 -4.29 19.15 28.50
CA LEU A 329 -3.08 19.83 28.07
C LEU A 329 -3.35 21.22 27.46
N GLU A 330 -4.47 21.42 26.76
CA GLU A 330 -4.86 22.72 26.20
C GLU A 330 -4.91 23.86 27.21
N ASN A 331 -5.21 23.55 28.47
CA ASN A 331 -5.27 24.54 29.53
C ASN A 331 -3.89 24.87 30.15
N ARG A 332 -2.82 24.25 29.68
CA ARG A 332 -1.45 24.29 30.24
C ARG A 332 -0.42 24.77 29.22
N ASN A 333 -0.82 25.75 28.40
CA ASN A 333 -0.06 26.31 27.29
C ASN A 333 1.42 26.59 27.62
N GLY A 334 2.30 26.25 26.68
CA GLY A 334 3.73 26.58 26.72
C GLY A 334 4.64 25.46 27.24
N ASN A 335 4.07 24.39 27.76
CA ASN A 335 4.82 23.29 28.36
C ASN A 335 5.44 22.37 27.30
N SER A 336 6.41 21.57 27.71
CA SER A 336 7.09 20.59 26.86
C SER A 336 6.43 19.20 26.96
N LEU A 337 6.25 18.54 25.83
CA LEU A 337 5.55 17.26 25.70
C LEU A 337 6.45 16.17 25.13
N GLY A 338 6.54 15.05 25.86
CA GLY A 338 7.07 13.79 25.39
C GLY A 338 5.96 12.92 24.81
N LEU A 339 6.24 12.24 23.69
CA LEU A 339 5.41 11.20 23.11
C LEU A 339 6.13 9.86 23.27
N TYR A 340 5.49 8.90 23.94
CA TYR A 340 5.95 7.52 24.05
C TYR A 340 4.89 6.59 23.46
N LEU A 341 4.92 6.50 22.13
CA LEU A 341 3.88 5.90 21.32
C LEU A 341 4.40 4.66 20.57
N GLY A 342 3.53 3.69 20.34
CA GLY A 342 3.76 2.55 19.47
C GLY A 342 3.64 2.87 17.97
N LEU A 343 3.79 1.83 17.13
CA LEU A 343 3.74 1.96 15.67
C LEU A 343 2.34 2.27 15.12
N ASP A 344 1.29 1.73 15.76
CA ASP A 344 -0.11 1.86 15.32
C ASP A 344 -0.88 2.97 16.09
N SER A 345 -0.17 3.78 16.86
CA SER A 345 -0.75 4.86 17.65
C SER A 345 -1.34 5.96 16.78
N TYR A 346 -2.42 6.59 17.24
CA TYR A 346 -3.05 7.72 16.55
C TYR A 346 -2.29 9.02 16.86
N GLU A 347 -1.03 9.08 16.42
CA GLU A 347 -0.12 10.19 16.68
C GLU A 347 -0.58 11.48 15.99
N TYR A 348 -0.96 11.42 14.71
CA TYR A 348 -1.32 12.61 13.92
C TYR A 348 -2.42 13.48 14.58
N PRO A 349 -3.51 12.92 15.13
CA PRO A 349 -4.48 13.68 15.91
C PRO A 349 -3.87 14.50 17.06
N LEU A 350 -2.89 13.94 17.79
CA LEU A 350 -2.22 14.64 18.90
C LEU A 350 -1.51 15.89 18.39
N TRP A 351 -0.73 15.77 17.31
CA TRP A 351 -0.11 16.94 16.66
C TRP A 351 -1.14 17.96 16.21
N ALA A 352 -2.16 17.52 15.47
CA ALA A 352 -3.18 18.43 14.92
C ALA A 352 -3.91 19.24 16.00
N ARG A 353 -4.04 18.70 17.22
CA ARG A 353 -4.70 19.36 18.35
C ARG A 353 -3.74 20.16 19.22
N LEU A 354 -2.53 19.63 19.47
CA LEU A 354 -1.61 20.13 20.49
C LEU A 354 -0.49 21.04 19.95
N ASP A 355 -0.22 21.05 18.64
CA ASP A 355 0.89 21.81 18.04
C ASP A 355 0.79 23.32 18.28
N LEU A 356 -0.43 23.84 18.52
CA LEU A 356 -0.66 25.26 18.79
C LEU A 356 -0.61 25.63 20.28
N CYS A 357 -0.76 24.67 21.20
CA CYS A 357 -0.77 24.92 22.65
C CYS A 357 0.53 24.50 23.35
N MET A 358 1.23 23.50 22.82
CA MET A 358 2.48 23.01 23.41
C MET A 358 3.68 23.77 22.84
N GLY A 359 4.63 24.13 23.71
CA GLY A 359 5.83 24.85 23.28
C GLY A 359 6.79 23.98 22.47
N LYS A 360 6.83 22.67 22.78
CA LYS A 360 7.71 21.71 22.11
C LYS A 360 7.21 20.28 22.30
N ILE A 361 7.01 19.56 21.20
CA ILE A 361 6.60 18.15 21.20
C ILE A 361 7.73 17.30 20.64
N ARG A 362 8.10 16.19 21.31
CA ARG A 362 9.11 15.23 20.84
C ARG A 362 8.79 13.82 21.27
N HIS A 363 9.23 12.85 20.47
CA HIS A 363 9.30 11.47 20.90
C HIS A 363 10.36 11.29 22.00
N VAL A 364 10.04 10.47 23.01
CA VAL A 364 10.91 10.12 24.14
C VAL A 364 10.95 8.60 24.31
N MET A 365 11.96 8.09 25.03
CA MET A 365 12.15 6.64 25.25
C MET A 365 12.22 5.83 23.94
N VAL A 366 12.82 6.43 22.92
CA VAL A 366 12.98 5.82 21.60
C VAL A 366 14.03 4.71 21.69
N GLN A 367 13.64 3.46 21.41
CA GLN A 367 14.53 2.29 21.51
C GLN A 367 15.08 1.81 20.16
N ASN A 368 14.59 2.36 19.05
CA ASN A 368 15.01 1.97 17.70
C ASN A 368 16.26 2.75 17.22
N GLU A 369 16.64 2.59 15.96
CA GLU A 369 17.80 3.20 15.32
C GLU A 369 17.77 4.73 15.30
N SER A 370 16.60 5.35 15.57
CA SER A 370 16.46 6.79 15.70
C SER A 370 16.78 7.32 17.10
N SER A 371 17.01 6.45 18.08
CA SER A 371 17.51 6.79 19.43
C SER A 371 18.77 7.66 19.41
N ARG A 372 19.61 7.53 18.37
CA ARG A 372 20.81 8.38 18.17
C ARG A 372 20.50 9.88 18.06
N PHE A 373 19.27 10.22 17.64
CA PHE A 373 18.82 11.59 17.45
C PHE A 373 18.11 12.14 18.68
N ASP A 374 17.97 11.30 19.71
CA ASP A 374 17.46 11.72 21.00
C ASP A 374 18.40 12.79 21.60
N LYS A 375 17.79 13.77 22.26
CA LYS A 375 18.55 14.87 22.88
C LYS A 375 18.48 14.71 24.38
N ALA A 376 19.61 14.37 24.98
CA ALA A 376 19.76 14.23 26.44
C ALA A 376 19.29 15.47 27.24
N GLU A 377 19.23 16.65 26.63
CA GLU A 377 18.77 17.88 27.31
C GLU A 377 17.24 18.08 27.27
N PHE A 378 16.50 17.22 26.55
CA PHE A 378 15.04 17.35 26.47
C PHE A 378 14.36 16.54 27.56
N VAL A 379 14.02 17.21 28.66
CA VAL A 379 13.20 16.66 29.75
C VAL A 379 11.81 17.30 29.65
N PRO A 380 10.78 16.57 29.16
CA PRO A 380 9.45 17.14 29.03
C PRO A 380 8.76 17.32 30.38
N GLU A 381 7.78 18.19 30.46
CA GLU A 381 6.93 18.32 31.66
C GLU A 381 5.82 17.27 31.69
N TYR A 382 5.34 16.88 30.51
CA TYR A 382 4.32 15.87 30.33
C TYR A 382 4.77 14.78 29.38
N ILE A 383 4.33 13.54 29.61
CA ILE A 383 4.53 12.43 28.67
C ILE A 383 3.17 11.80 28.36
N ILE A 384 2.79 11.77 27.09
CA ILE A 384 1.67 10.93 26.62
C ILE A 384 2.23 9.55 26.28
N SER A 385 1.58 8.49 26.75
CA SER A 385 1.96 7.13 26.41
C SER A 385 0.78 6.22 26.12
N ASP A 386 0.96 5.30 25.19
CA ASP A 386 0.11 4.11 24.99
C ASP A 386 0.86 2.78 25.21
N GLN A 387 2.09 2.86 25.75
CA GLN A 387 2.98 1.72 25.92
C GLN A 387 3.10 1.26 27.39
N THR A 388 2.71 2.11 28.35
CA THR A 388 2.91 1.83 29.79
C THR A 388 1.82 0.95 30.40
N GLY A 389 0.65 0.82 29.79
CA GLY A 389 -0.44 0.06 30.38
C GLY A 389 -1.04 0.69 31.64
N GLY A 390 -0.86 1.99 31.86
CA GLY A 390 -1.44 2.71 33.00
C GLY A 390 -0.69 2.56 34.32
N GLU A 391 0.61 2.25 34.29
CA GLU A 391 1.45 2.26 35.49
C GLU A 391 1.37 3.61 36.23
N GLU A 392 1.34 3.59 37.57
CA GLU A 392 1.23 4.80 38.41
C GLU A 392 2.40 5.77 38.21
N LYS A 393 3.57 5.23 37.88
CA LYS A 393 4.81 5.98 37.72
C LYS A 393 5.54 5.58 36.44
N LEU A 394 6.19 6.57 35.83
CA LEU A 394 7.05 6.41 34.68
C LEU A 394 8.38 7.13 34.96
N THR A 395 9.51 6.52 34.62
CA THR A 395 10.83 7.15 34.79
C THR A 395 11.43 7.51 33.43
N PHE A 396 11.83 8.76 33.25
CA PHE A 396 12.53 9.23 32.05
C PHE A 396 13.70 10.15 32.44
N ASP A 397 14.90 9.80 31.98
CA ASP A 397 16.17 10.50 32.26
C ASP A 397 16.37 10.94 33.73
N LYS A 398 16.12 9.99 34.65
CA LYS A 398 16.22 10.14 36.12
C LYS A 398 15.13 10.99 36.78
N GLU A 399 14.23 11.57 36.00
CA GLU A 399 13.03 12.22 36.53
C GLU A 399 11.89 11.19 36.68
N GLU A 400 11.12 11.33 37.75
CA GLU A 400 9.89 10.56 37.95
C GLU A 400 8.68 11.35 37.46
N TYR A 401 7.81 10.66 36.75
CA TYR A 401 6.52 11.16 36.31
C TYR A 401 5.43 10.31 36.96
N VAL A 402 4.33 10.96 37.34
CA VAL A 402 3.17 10.31 37.94
C VAL A 402 1.99 10.40 36.99
N LEU A 403 1.20 9.33 36.94
CA LEU A 403 -0.03 9.27 36.18
C LEU A 403 -0.98 10.38 36.64
N VAL A 404 -1.53 11.14 35.69
CA VAL A 404 -2.50 12.20 36.03
C VAL A 404 -3.85 11.55 36.33
N ASP A 405 -4.47 11.92 37.46
CA ASP A 405 -5.72 11.34 37.99
C ASP A 405 -6.84 11.17 36.95
N ILE A 406 -6.97 12.11 36.00
CA ILE A 406 -8.02 12.04 34.96
C ILE A 406 -7.85 10.82 34.04
N CYS A 407 -6.66 10.23 33.97
CA CYS A 407 -6.33 9.11 33.10
C CYS A 407 -6.25 7.77 33.83
N GLU A 408 -6.60 7.69 35.12
CA GLU A 408 -6.54 6.43 35.90
C GLU A 408 -7.44 5.34 35.31
N ASP A 409 -8.59 5.73 34.76
CA ASP A 409 -9.57 4.82 34.15
C ASP A 409 -9.32 4.55 32.65
N ASN A 410 -8.27 5.14 32.07
CA ASN A 410 -7.97 4.99 30.63
C ASN A 410 -7.38 3.60 30.33
N GLY A 411 -7.76 3.03 29.19
CA GLY A 411 -7.29 1.70 28.75
C GLY A 411 -6.28 1.75 27.61
N ILE A 412 -6.06 2.90 26.98
CA ILE A 412 -5.33 3.04 25.72
C ILE A 412 -4.33 4.19 25.78
N LEU A 413 -4.71 5.35 26.33
CA LEU A 413 -3.86 6.54 26.34
C LEU A 413 -3.76 7.16 27.73
N TRP A 414 -2.54 7.25 28.24
CA TRP A 414 -2.22 7.81 29.55
C TRP A 414 -1.42 9.09 29.43
N LEU A 415 -1.58 9.96 30.43
CA LEU A 415 -0.83 11.19 30.58
C LEU A 415 -0.05 11.16 31.89
N TYR A 416 1.23 11.43 31.81
CA TYR A 416 2.15 11.49 32.94
C TYR A 416 2.66 12.91 33.14
N GLN A 417 2.72 13.38 34.38
CA GLN A 417 3.26 14.68 34.75
C GLN A 417 4.54 14.50 35.58
N ARG A 418 5.57 15.29 35.27
CA ARG A 418 6.81 15.30 36.04
C ARG A 418 6.55 15.73 37.48
N LEU A 419 7.13 15.03 38.44
CA LEU A 419 7.19 15.48 39.82
C LEU A 419 8.20 16.62 39.93
N ASP A 420 7.74 17.80 40.32
CA ASP A 420 8.66 18.86 40.73
C ASP A 420 9.22 18.49 42.11
N ASN A 421 10.53 18.20 42.16
CA ASN A 421 11.27 17.94 43.41
C ASN A 421 11.43 19.19 44.27
#